data_AF-A0AAU8U4D3-F1
#
_entry.id   AF-A0AAU8U4D3-F1
#
_cell.length_a   1.000
_cell.length_b   1.000
_cell.length_c   1.000
_cell.angle_alpha   90.00
_cell.angle_beta   90.00
_cell.angle_gamma   90.00
#
_symmetry.space_group_name_H-M   'P 1'
#
loop_
_entity.id
_entity.type
_entity.pdbx_description
1 polymer ?
#
loop_
_entity_poly.entity_id
_entity_poly.type
_entity_poly.pdbx_seq_one_letter_code
_entity_poly.pdbx_strand_id
1 'polypeptide(L)'
;MAKAKKSYDWFQIRLDFDKGLTQAELRRKYDIPAGTLGSKIKRDGWVLSQEQTSTLDEFRAASAKLSENYYNANESQQKEMVDRVETILEDNELVVNNRKLLRVFQNKMLKILKDGGYETALEIRQGVSSIKDIEAVANPQSNKQEINIQNTQQVAQSNQLNLKELSDDELETLNNILSKTN
;
A
#
# COMPACT_ATOMS: atom_id res chain seq x y z
N MET A 1 -24.28 -35.62 -34.65
CA MET A 1 -24.62 -35.38 -33.23
C MET A 1 -24.00 -34.05 -32.80
N ALA A 2 -24.80 -33.05 -32.46
CA ALA A 2 -24.29 -31.75 -32.01
C ALA A 2 -23.81 -31.88 -30.56
N LYS A 3 -22.53 -31.54 -30.29
CA LYS A 3 -21.97 -31.52 -28.93
C LYS A 3 -22.74 -30.49 -28.08
N ALA A 4 -23.11 -30.87 -26.85
CA ALA A 4 -23.72 -29.97 -25.89
C ALA A 4 -22.85 -28.71 -25.71
N LYS A 5 -23.47 -27.54 -25.84
CA LYS A 5 -22.76 -26.26 -25.75
C LYS A 5 -22.35 -26.04 -24.29
N LYS A 6 -21.05 -26.13 -23.99
CA LYS A 6 -20.50 -25.78 -22.67
C LYS A 6 -20.98 -24.37 -22.31
N SER A 7 -21.68 -24.24 -21.18
CA SER A 7 -22.11 -22.93 -20.66
C SER A 7 -20.93 -22.31 -19.93
N TYR A 8 -20.58 -21.08 -20.30
CA TYR A 8 -19.49 -20.33 -19.66
C TYR A 8 -20.08 -19.26 -18.76
N ASP A 9 -19.48 -19.05 -17.59
CA ASP A 9 -19.81 -17.94 -16.70
C ASP A 9 -19.19 -16.64 -17.24
N TRP A 10 -19.88 -16.04 -18.21
CA TRP A 10 -19.43 -14.82 -18.86
C TRP A 10 -19.33 -13.61 -17.92
N PHE A 11 -20.06 -13.62 -16.80
CA PHE A 11 -19.98 -12.57 -15.79
C PHE A 11 -18.64 -12.63 -15.06
N GLN A 12 -18.27 -13.81 -14.55
CA GLN A 12 -17.00 -13.98 -13.86
C GLN A 12 -15.79 -13.81 -14.81
N ILE A 13 -15.92 -14.26 -16.07
CA ILE A 13 -14.90 -14.04 -17.10
C ILE A 13 -14.71 -12.54 -17.39
N ARG A 14 -15.81 -11.76 -17.43
CA ARG A 14 -15.75 -10.32 -17.62
C ARG A 14 -15.07 -9.63 -16.44
N LEU A 15 -15.44 -9.99 -15.21
CA LEU A 15 -14.81 -9.44 -14.00
C LEU A 15 -13.30 -9.67 -14.00
N ASP A 16 -12.86 -10.85 -14.42
CA ASP A 16 -11.43 -11.15 -14.50
C ASP A 16 -10.72 -10.46 -15.67
N PHE A 17 -11.42 -10.26 -16.80
CA PHE A 17 -10.92 -9.41 -17.87
C PHE A 17 -10.71 -7.97 -17.39
N ASP A 18 -11.67 -7.40 -16.67
CA ASP A 18 -11.58 -6.04 -16.12
C ASP A 18 -10.51 -5.91 -15.02
N LYS A 19 -10.12 -7.01 -14.37
CA LYS A 19 -8.95 -7.08 -13.48
C LYS A 19 -7.61 -7.14 -14.24
N GLY A 20 -7.64 -7.20 -15.56
CA GLY A 20 -6.44 -7.16 -16.40
C GLY A 20 -5.89 -8.53 -16.83
N LEU A 21 -6.63 -9.62 -16.63
CA LEU A 21 -6.20 -10.92 -17.15
C LEU A 21 -6.19 -10.89 -18.69
N THR A 22 -5.11 -11.40 -19.26
CA THR A 22 -4.96 -11.56 -20.70
C THR A 22 -5.94 -12.61 -21.24
N GLN A 23 -6.23 -12.54 -22.54
CA GLN A 23 -7.04 -13.57 -23.19
C GLN A 23 -6.43 -14.97 -23.03
N ALA A 24 -5.10 -15.09 -23.01
CA ALA A 24 -4.42 -16.37 -22.81
C ALA A 24 -4.69 -16.93 -21.40
N GLU A 25 -4.62 -16.09 -20.37
CA GLU A 25 -4.91 -16.48 -18.98
C GLU A 25 -6.38 -16.84 -18.79
N LEU A 26 -7.31 -16.05 -19.33
CA LEU A 26 -8.74 -16.34 -19.27
C LEU A 26 -9.06 -17.67 -19.97
N ARG A 27 -8.46 -17.93 -21.13
CA ARG A 27 -8.62 -19.20 -21.85
C ARG A 27 -8.13 -20.40 -21.04
N ARG A 28 -6.98 -20.25 -20.37
CA ARG A 28 -6.42 -21.31 -19.51
C ARG A 28 -7.28 -21.53 -18.27
N LYS A 29 -7.68 -20.45 -17.60
CA LYS A 29 -8.44 -20.50 -16.34
C LYS A 29 -9.84 -21.10 -16.51
N TYR A 30 -10.52 -20.76 -17.60
CA TYR A 30 -11.91 -21.15 -17.83
C TYR A 30 -12.08 -22.23 -18.91
N ASP A 31 -10.97 -22.76 -19.44
CA ASP A 31 -10.94 -23.74 -20.52
C ASP A 31 -11.85 -23.33 -21.70
N ILE A 32 -11.56 -22.14 -22.26
CA ILE A 32 -12.33 -21.52 -23.34
C ILE A 32 -11.52 -21.57 -24.65
N PRO A 33 -12.11 -22.04 -25.76
CA PRO A 33 -11.47 -21.94 -27.07
C PRO A 33 -11.22 -20.49 -27.49
N ALA A 34 -10.09 -20.25 -28.18
CA ALA A 34 -9.67 -18.91 -28.64
C ALA A 34 -10.76 -18.19 -29.43
N GLY A 35 -11.35 -18.88 -30.41
CA GLY A 35 -12.40 -18.32 -31.26
C GLY A 35 -13.66 -17.94 -30.50
N THR A 36 -14.00 -18.68 -29.42
CA THR A 36 -15.18 -18.41 -28.59
C THR A 36 -14.97 -17.16 -27.74
N LEU A 37 -13.83 -17.06 -27.03
CA LEU A 37 -13.53 -15.88 -26.21
C LEU A 37 -13.34 -14.63 -27.06
N GLY A 38 -12.56 -14.71 -28.15
CA GLY A 38 -12.31 -13.58 -29.04
C GLY A 38 -13.58 -13.04 -29.70
N SER A 39 -14.47 -13.94 -30.16
CA SER A 39 -15.77 -13.53 -30.71
C SER A 39 -16.65 -12.85 -29.66
N LYS A 40 -16.61 -13.31 -28.41
CA LYS A 40 -17.38 -12.72 -27.30
C LYS A 40 -16.86 -11.33 -26.95
N ILE A 41 -15.56 -11.18 -26.74
CA ILE A 41 -14.88 -9.90 -26.49
C ILE A 41 -15.21 -8.88 -27.57
N LYS A 42 -15.10 -9.27 -28.85
CA LYS A 42 -15.36 -8.38 -29.99
C LYS A 42 -16.85 -7.99 -30.07
N ARG A 43 -17.76 -8.94 -29.88
CA ARG A 43 -19.21 -8.69 -29.96
C ARG A 43 -19.70 -7.77 -28.86
N ASP A 44 -19.17 -7.95 -27.65
CA ASP A 44 -19.60 -7.21 -26.46
C ASP A 44 -18.73 -5.96 -26.21
N GLY A 45 -17.75 -5.68 -27.07
CA GLY A 45 -16.90 -4.48 -26.98
C GLY A 45 -16.05 -4.40 -25.72
N TRP A 46 -15.47 -5.52 -25.26
CA TRP A 46 -14.64 -5.50 -24.05
C TRP A 46 -13.31 -4.82 -24.33
N VAL A 47 -13.07 -3.69 -23.66
CA VAL A 47 -11.87 -2.86 -23.81
C VAL A 47 -11.47 -2.38 -22.42
N LEU A 48 -10.17 -2.48 -22.11
CA LEU A 48 -9.57 -1.83 -20.94
C LEU A 48 -9.27 -0.38 -21.28
N SER A 49 -9.34 0.52 -20.31
CA SER A 49 -8.92 1.90 -20.54
C SER A 49 -7.42 1.95 -20.91
N GLN A 50 -7.01 3.02 -21.59
CA GLN A 50 -5.60 3.22 -21.94
C GLN A 50 -4.72 3.26 -20.68
N GLU A 51 -5.21 3.92 -19.62
CA GLU A 51 -4.54 4.00 -18.31
C GLU A 51 -4.39 2.62 -17.67
N GLN A 52 -5.46 1.80 -17.67
CA GLN A 52 -5.41 0.43 -17.17
C GLN A 52 -4.42 -0.42 -17.95
N THR A 53 -4.41 -0.28 -19.27
CA THR A 53 -3.51 -1.02 -20.15
C THR A 53 -2.05 -0.65 -19.88
N SER A 54 -1.74 0.65 -19.81
CA SER A 54 -0.39 1.15 -19.48
C SER A 54 0.09 0.60 -18.14
N THR A 55 -0.76 0.71 -17.10
CA THR A 55 -0.42 0.24 -15.75
C THR A 55 -0.13 -1.27 -15.73
N LEU A 56 -0.93 -2.07 -16.44
CA LEU A 56 -0.72 -3.52 -16.53
C LEU A 56 0.55 -3.88 -17.30
N ASP A 57 0.87 -3.14 -18.36
CA ASP A 57 2.07 -3.39 -19.16
C ASP A 57 3.34 -3.00 -18.39
N GLU A 58 3.33 -1.89 -17.66
CA GLU A 58 4.40 -1.50 -16.73
C GLU A 58 4.61 -2.57 -15.66
N PHE A 59 3.52 -3.05 -15.05
CA PHE A 59 3.59 -4.12 -14.06
C PHE A 59 4.17 -5.42 -14.63
N ARG A 60 3.74 -5.83 -15.83
CA ARG A 60 4.27 -7.03 -16.51
C ARG A 60 5.75 -6.89 -16.83
N ALA A 61 6.18 -5.73 -17.32
CA ALA A 61 7.59 -5.46 -17.62
C ALA A 61 8.44 -5.51 -16.34
N ALA A 62 7.97 -4.88 -15.25
CA ALA A 62 8.64 -4.94 -13.96
C ALA A 62 8.72 -6.38 -13.42
N SER A 63 7.63 -7.15 -13.53
CA SER A 63 7.56 -8.55 -13.09
C SER A 63 8.52 -9.44 -13.88
N ALA A 64 8.58 -9.27 -15.20
CA ALA A 64 9.51 -10.01 -16.06
C ALA A 64 10.96 -9.73 -15.68
N LYS A 65 11.31 -8.44 -15.48
CA LYS A 65 12.64 -8.02 -15.04
C LYS A 65 12.99 -8.56 -13.64
N LEU A 66 12.03 -8.57 -12.71
CA LEU A 66 12.23 -9.15 -11.39
C LEU A 66 12.52 -10.65 -11.49
N SER A 67 11.76 -11.37 -12.32
CA SER A 67 11.97 -12.81 -12.53
C SER A 67 13.34 -13.09 -13.15
N GLU A 68 13.77 -12.31 -14.15
CA GLU A 68 15.10 -12.42 -14.73
C GLU A 68 16.20 -12.18 -13.70
N ASN A 69 16.10 -11.10 -12.93
CA ASN A 69 17.04 -10.78 -11.86
C ASN A 69 17.13 -11.90 -10.82
N TYR A 70 15.99 -12.50 -10.45
CA TYR A 70 15.95 -13.60 -9.49
C TYR A 70 16.72 -14.83 -9.99
N TYR A 71 16.52 -15.22 -11.26
CA TYR A 71 17.23 -16.37 -11.84
C TYR A 71 18.74 -16.12 -12.00
N ASN A 72 19.15 -14.86 -12.20
CA ASN A 72 20.55 -14.48 -12.34
C ASN A 72 21.26 -14.21 -11.00
N ALA A 73 20.50 -14.09 -9.90
CA ALA A 73 21.03 -13.82 -8.57
C ALA A 73 21.64 -15.07 -7.92
N ASN A 74 22.56 -14.87 -6.99
CA ASN A 74 23.04 -15.95 -6.12
C ASN A 74 22.04 -16.28 -5.00
N GLU A 75 22.24 -17.38 -4.29
CA GLU A 75 21.30 -17.88 -3.27
C GLU A 75 21.03 -16.86 -2.14
N SER A 76 22.06 -16.13 -1.69
CA SER A 76 21.89 -15.10 -0.66
C SER A 76 21.02 -13.95 -1.15
N GLN A 77 21.24 -13.51 -2.39
CA GLN A 77 20.46 -12.44 -3.02
C GLN A 77 19.02 -12.90 -3.31
N GLN A 78 18.83 -14.13 -3.77
CA GLN A 78 17.50 -14.71 -3.98
C GLN A 78 16.69 -14.74 -2.69
N LYS A 79 17.33 -15.13 -1.58
CA LYS A 79 16.68 -15.12 -0.26
C LYS A 79 16.26 -13.70 0.14
N GLU A 80 17.16 -12.73 0.02
CA GLU A 80 16.84 -11.33 0.35
C GLU A 80 15.71 -10.76 -0.54
N MET A 81 15.68 -11.12 -1.83
CA MET A 81 14.61 -10.73 -2.74
C MET A 81 13.26 -11.32 -2.32
N VAL A 82 13.23 -12.59 -1.88
CA VAL A 82 12.00 -13.23 -1.37
C VAL A 82 11.55 -12.56 -0.08
N ASP A 83 12.44 -12.40 0.90
CA ASP A 83 12.13 -11.75 2.18
C ASP A 83 11.56 -10.33 1.95
N ARG A 84 12.10 -9.61 0.96
CA ARG A 84 11.60 -8.27 0.59
C ARG A 84 10.21 -8.31 -0.02
N VAL A 85 9.92 -9.29 -0.89
CA VAL A 85 8.57 -9.47 -1.45
C VAL A 85 7.58 -9.83 -0.35
N GLU A 86 7.96 -10.70 0.59
CA GLU A 86 7.12 -11.08 1.73
C GLU A 86 6.79 -9.88 2.61
N THR A 87 7.78 -9.05 2.96
CA THR A 87 7.54 -7.82 3.72
C THR A 87 6.56 -6.87 3.01
N ILE A 88 6.72 -6.72 1.69
CA ILE A 88 5.79 -5.89 0.88
C ILE A 88 4.37 -6.45 0.92
N LEU A 89 4.20 -7.78 0.92
CA LEU A 89 2.88 -8.41 1.02
C LEU A 89 2.24 -8.16 2.39
N GLU A 90 3.01 -8.31 3.47
CA GLU A 90 2.56 -8.02 4.84
C GLU A 90 2.15 -6.55 5.00
N ASP A 91 2.96 -5.62 4.52
CA ASP A 91 2.66 -4.18 4.55
C ASP A 91 1.35 -3.87 3.80
N ASN A 92 1.15 -4.49 2.63
CA ASN A 92 -0.08 -4.32 1.86
C ASN A 92 -1.32 -4.87 2.60
N GLU A 93 -1.17 -5.99 3.32
CA GLU A 93 -2.25 -6.54 4.15
C GLU A 93 -2.60 -5.59 5.30
N LEU A 94 -1.59 -5.04 5.98
CA LEU A 94 -1.78 -4.02 7.03
C LEU A 94 -2.52 -2.79 6.49
N VAL A 95 -2.12 -2.28 5.32
CA VAL A 95 -2.81 -1.15 4.67
C VAL A 95 -4.28 -1.49 4.38
N VAL A 96 -4.57 -2.68 3.84
CA VAL A 96 -5.95 -3.11 3.58
C VAL A 96 -6.76 -3.20 4.88
N ASN A 97 -6.18 -3.75 5.94
CA ASN A 97 -6.85 -3.87 7.23
C ASN A 97 -7.11 -2.49 7.87
N ASN A 98 -6.15 -1.56 7.76
CA ASN A 98 -6.33 -0.16 8.18
C ASN A 98 -7.49 0.51 7.41
N ARG A 99 -7.59 0.30 6.10
CA ARG A 99 -8.73 0.81 5.30
C ARG A 99 -10.08 0.24 5.75
N LYS A 100 -10.13 -1.04 6.13
CA LYS A 100 -11.36 -1.66 6.66
C LYS A 100 -11.75 -1.04 8.01
N LEU A 101 -10.79 -0.90 8.93
CA LEU A 101 -11.02 -0.26 10.23
C LEU A 101 -11.53 1.17 10.06
N LEU A 102 -10.93 1.93 9.15
CA LEU A 102 -11.34 3.29 8.83
C LEU A 102 -12.80 3.36 8.37
N ARG A 103 -13.21 2.48 7.45
CA ARG A 103 -14.61 2.42 6.99
C ARG A 103 -15.58 2.07 8.12
N VAL A 104 -15.22 1.11 8.98
CA VAL A 104 -16.04 0.76 10.14
C VAL A 104 -16.18 1.95 11.09
N PHE A 105 -15.09 2.67 11.34
CA PHE A 105 -15.10 3.87 12.17
C PHE A 105 -15.96 4.98 11.56
N GLN A 106 -15.79 5.29 10.27
CA GLN A 106 -16.62 6.25 9.55
C GLN A 106 -18.10 5.91 9.64
N ASN A 107 -18.46 4.63 9.47
CA ASN A 107 -19.85 4.18 9.60
C ASN A 107 -20.40 4.36 11.03
N LYS A 108 -19.57 4.13 12.06
CA LYS A 108 -19.96 4.40 13.45
C LYS A 108 -20.17 5.90 13.71
N MET A 109 -19.28 6.75 13.22
CA MET A 109 -19.43 8.21 13.31
C MET A 109 -20.73 8.67 12.63
N LEU A 110 -21.01 8.21 11.41
CA LEU A 110 -22.25 8.54 10.70
C LEU A 110 -23.50 8.08 11.46
N LYS A 111 -23.44 6.93 12.13
CA LYS A 111 -24.53 6.43 12.97
C LYS A 111 -24.74 7.31 14.20
N ILE A 112 -23.68 7.63 14.92
CA ILE A 112 -23.76 8.50 16.12
C ILE A 112 -24.28 9.89 15.74
N LEU A 113 -23.88 10.45 14.60
CA LEU A 113 -24.43 11.70 14.06
C LEU A 113 -25.95 11.62 13.82
N LYS A 114 -26.42 10.52 13.21
CA LYS A 114 -27.85 10.30 12.97
C LYS A 114 -28.65 10.13 14.26
N ASP A 115 -28.05 9.47 15.25
CA ASP A 115 -28.67 9.17 16.54
C ASP A 115 -28.55 10.36 17.52
N GLY A 116 -27.98 11.50 17.09
CA GLY A 116 -27.87 12.73 17.89
C GLY A 116 -26.77 12.71 18.97
N GLY A 117 -25.84 11.75 18.91
CA GLY A 117 -24.89 11.46 19.99
C GLY A 117 -23.57 12.22 19.99
N TYR A 118 -23.30 13.09 19.01
CA TYR A 118 -22.18 14.05 19.14
C TYR A 118 -22.70 15.34 19.74
N GLU A 119 -22.46 15.53 21.03
CA GLU A 119 -22.95 16.71 21.76
C GLU A 119 -22.14 17.97 21.40
N THR A 120 -20.90 17.84 20.88
CA THR A 120 -20.06 19.01 20.55
C THR A 120 -19.26 18.88 19.25
N ALA A 121 -19.07 20.01 18.56
CA ALA A 121 -18.29 20.11 17.32
C ALA A 121 -16.80 19.70 17.48
N LEU A 122 -16.30 19.61 18.71
CA LEU A 122 -14.93 19.21 19.03
C LEU A 122 -14.70 17.71 18.78
N GLU A 123 -15.65 16.86 19.18
CA GLU A 123 -15.56 15.40 19.02
C GLU A 123 -15.64 14.99 17.55
N ILE A 124 -16.47 15.69 16.76
CA ILE A 124 -16.53 15.53 15.30
C ILE A 124 -15.19 15.91 14.67
N ARG A 125 -14.57 17.01 15.10
CA ARG A 125 -13.29 17.49 14.56
C ARG A 125 -12.13 16.54 14.88
N GLN A 126 -12.10 15.98 16.09
CA GLN A 126 -11.11 14.98 16.49
C GLN A 126 -11.29 13.68 15.70
N GLY A 127 -12.52 13.19 15.53
CA GLY A 127 -12.80 12.02 14.69
C GLY A 127 -12.38 12.19 13.23
N VAL A 128 -12.63 13.36 12.64
CA VAL A 128 -12.20 13.69 11.27
C VAL A 128 -10.68 13.80 11.14
N SER A 129 -9.98 14.31 12.16
CA SER A 129 -8.51 14.36 12.16
C SER A 129 -7.91 12.96 12.18
N SER A 130 -8.37 12.08 13.07
CA SER A 130 -7.91 10.70 13.12
C SER A 130 -8.20 9.94 11.82
N ILE A 131 -9.32 10.24 11.15
CA ILE A 131 -9.62 9.69 9.81
C ILE A 131 -8.57 10.12 8.78
N LYS A 132 -8.15 11.39 8.77
CA LYS A 132 -7.12 11.90 7.86
C LYS A 132 -5.76 11.28 8.14
N ASP A 133 -5.40 11.11 9.40
CA ASP A 133 -4.12 10.50 9.79
C ASP A 133 -4.07 9.02 9.37
N ILE A 134 -5.16 8.29 9.56
CA ILE A 134 -5.28 6.89 9.11
C ILE A 134 -5.32 6.82 7.57
N GLU A 135 -6.00 7.74 6.89
CA GLU A 135 -6.03 7.80 5.44
C GLU A 135 -4.64 8.10 4.85
N ALA A 136 -3.85 8.97 5.49
CA ALA A 136 -2.48 9.27 5.08
C ALA A 136 -1.55 8.05 5.22
N VAL A 137 -1.72 7.25 6.27
CA VAL A 137 -0.99 5.97 6.45
C VAL A 137 -1.46 4.93 5.44
N ALA A 138 -2.75 4.86 5.13
CA ALA A 138 -3.34 3.87 4.22
C ALA A 138 -3.23 4.23 2.73
N ASN A 139 -3.00 5.50 2.39
CA ASN A 139 -2.79 6.03 1.05
C ASN A 139 -1.56 6.95 1.06
N PRO A 140 -0.34 6.39 1.24
CA PRO A 140 0.87 7.20 1.19
C PRO A 140 0.95 7.86 -0.20
N GLN A 141 0.76 9.17 -0.25
CA GLN A 141 0.92 9.96 -1.48
C GLN A 141 2.42 10.00 -1.78
N SER A 142 2.88 9.23 -2.77
CA SER A 142 4.28 9.20 -3.21
C SER A 142 4.84 10.60 -3.55
N ASN A 143 3.97 11.57 -3.86
CA ASN A 143 4.33 12.93 -4.27
C ASN A 143 4.31 13.99 -3.15
N LYS A 144 4.21 13.59 -1.87
CA LYS A 144 4.28 14.54 -0.74
C LYS A 144 5.18 14.06 0.41
N GLN A 145 6.16 13.23 0.14
CA GLN A 145 7.30 13.10 1.04
C GLN A 145 8.25 14.29 0.85
N GLU A 146 7.76 15.51 1.07
CA GLU A 146 8.63 16.50 1.68
C GLU A 146 8.82 16.01 3.11
N ILE A 147 9.93 15.31 3.34
CA ILE A 147 10.42 15.07 4.68
C ILE A 147 10.46 16.46 5.33
N ASN A 148 9.57 16.71 6.29
CA ASN A 148 9.61 17.95 7.05
C ASN A 148 10.80 17.86 8.01
N ILE A 149 11.99 18.11 7.45
CA ILE A 149 13.29 18.09 8.15
C ILE A 149 13.36 19.21 9.20
N GLN A 150 12.40 20.15 9.24
CA GLN A 150 12.42 21.28 10.18
C GLN A 150 12.17 20.85 11.64
N ASN A 151 11.33 19.83 11.89
CA ASN A 151 11.08 19.39 13.28
C ASN A 151 12.23 18.55 13.85
N THR A 152 12.91 17.74 13.04
CA THR A 152 14.05 16.93 13.50
C THR A 152 15.31 17.78 13.71
N GLN A 153 15.49 18.86 12.93
CA GLN A 153 16.59 19.81 13.13
C GLN A 153 16.39 20.72 14.36
N GLN A 154 15.15 21.07 14.72
CA GLN A 154 14.89 21.83 15.94
C GLN A 154 15.20 21.02 17.20
N VAL A 155 14.81 19.75 17.28
CA VAL A 155 15.14 18.90 18.45
C VAL A 155 16.65 18.68 18.59
N ALA A 156 17.39 18.57 17.48
CA ALA A 156 18.85 18.46 17.50
C ALA A 156 19.54 19.79 17.88
N GLN A 157 19.03 20.95 17.43
CA GLN A 157 19.57 22.26 17.81
C GLN A 157 19.25 22.63 19.26
N SER A 158 18.05 22.32 19.77
CA SER A 158 17.69 22.54 21.19
C SER A 158 18.57 21.71 22.13
N ASN A 159 18.91 20.48 21.75
CA ASN A 159 19.81 19.63 22.55
C ASN A 159 21.29 20.04 22.44
N GLN A 160 21.71 20.72 21.37
CA GLN A 160 23.06 21.29 21.26
C GLN A 160 23.21 22.64 21.97
N LEU A 161 22.13 23.41 22.12
CA LEU A 161 22.13 24.66 22.89
C LEU A 161 22.21 24.41 24.40
N ASN A 162 21.56 23.36 24.91
CA ASN A 162 21.59 23.02 26.34
C ASN A 162 22.94 22.49 26.86
N LEU A 163 23.88 22.09 25.99
CA LEU A 163 25.24 21.73 26.42
C LEU A 163 26.19 22.94 26.50
N LYS A 164 25.84 24.08 25.89
CA LYS A 164 26.67 25.29 25.91
C LYS A 164 26.42 26.21 27.12
N GLU A 165 25.43 25.89 27.94
CA GLU A 165 25.08 26.66 29.15
C GLU A 165 25.56 26.00 30.45
N LEU A 166 26.26 24.87 30.37
CA LEU A 166 26.93 24.30 31.56
C LEU A 166 28.17 25.14 31.86
N SER A 167 28.27 25.59 33.10
CA SER A 167 29.49 26.25 33.60
C SER A 167 30.67 25.26 33.58
N ASP A 168 31.89 25.79 33.48
CA ASP A 168 33.12 24.97 33.48
C ASP A 168 33.19 24.03 34.70
N ASP A 169 32.64 24.45 35.84
CA ASP A 169 32.55 23.66 37.08
C ASP A 169 31.61 22.45 36.94
N GLU A 170 30.53 22.57 36.17
CA GLU A 170 29.57 21.48 35.92
C GLU A 170 30.13 20.45 34.94
N LEU A 171 30.91 20.89 33.96
CA LEU A 171 31.63 20.02 33.03
C LEU A 171 32.74 19.22 33.73
N GLU A 172 33.45 19.83 34.68
CA GLU A 172 34.47 19.15 35.48
C GLU A 172 33.85 18.10 36.41
N THR A 173 32.69 18.40 36.99
CA THR A 173 31.96 17.47 37.87
C THR A 173 31.47 16.24 37.08
N LEU A 174 30.94 16.42 35.87
CA LEU A 174 30.50 15.31 35.01
C LEU A 174 31.66 14.42 34.56
N ASN A 175 32.80 15.00 34.20
CA ASN A 175 33.99 14.24 33.82
C ASN A 175 34.57 13.44 35.01
N ASN A 176 34.53 13.98 36.22
CA ASN A 176 34.95 13.28 37.43
C ASN A 176 33.99 12.14 37.84
N ILE A 177 32.72 12.21 37.47
CA ILE A 177 31.76 11.12 37.68
C ILE A 177 32.01 10.00 36.67
N LEU A 178 32.15 10.34 35.38
CA LEU A 178 32.36 9.37 34.30
C LEU A 178 33.70 8.63 34.38
N SER A 179 34.73 9.27 34.92
CA SER A 179 36.05 8.65 35.12
C SER A 179 36.15 7.72 36.34
N LYS A 180 35.15 7.71 37.23
CA LYS A 180 35.07 6.81 38.39
C LYS A 180 34.24 5.55 38.13
N THR A 181 33.62 5.43 36.97
CA THR A 181 32.75 4.30 36.58
C THR A 181 33.41 3.33 35.60
N ASN A 182 34.73 3.44 35.36
CA ASN A 182 35.55 2.44 34.67
C ASN A 182 36.58 1.81 35.60
#